data_AF-A0A2N4YUP0-F1
#
_entry.id   AF-A0A2N4YUP0-F1
#
_cell.length_a   1.000
_cell.length_b   1.000
_cell.length_c   1.000
_cell.angle_alpha   90.00
_cell.angle_beta   90.00
_cell.angle_gamma   90.00
#
_symmetry.space_group_name_H-M   'P 1'
#
loop_
_entity.id
_entity.type
_entity.pdbx_description
1 polymer ?
#
loop_
_entity_poly.entity_id
_entity_poly.type
_entity_poly.pdbx_seq_one_letter_code
_entity_poly.pdbx_strand_id
1 'polypeptide(L)' 'MLSPAIITLPWRPDAAEHYFAPLSALPWAMLLHSGFADHPHNRFDILVA' A
#
# COMPACT_ATOMS: atom_id res chain seq x y z
N MET A 1 12.04 -22.25 7.65
CA MET A 1 11.65 -20.96 7.05
C MET A 1 10.48 -20.41 7.85
N LEU A 2 10.53 -19.13 8.24
CA LEU A 2 9.35 -18.45 8.81
C LEU A 2 8.48 -17.95 7.66
N SER A 3 7.20 -18.30 7.68
CA SER A 3 6.19 -17.67 6.83
C SER A 3 5.66 -16.41 7.51
N PRO A 4 5.35 -15.34 6.77
CA PRO A 4 4.79 -14.12 7.36
C PRO A 4 3.39 -14.39 7.96
N ALA A 5 3.09 -13.74 9.09
CA ALA A 5 1.72 -13.63 9.56
C ALA A 5 0.97 -12.63 8.67
N ILE A 6 -0.26 -12.96 8.29
CA ILE A 6 -1.09 -12.13 7.42
C ILE A 6 -2.31 -11.64 8.21
N ILE A 7 -2.55 -10.33 8.18
CA ILE A 7 -3.72 -9.69 8.80
C ILE A 7 -4.44 -8.88 7.72
N THR A 8 -5.73 -9.11 7.54
CA THR A 8 -6.58 -8.32 6.64
C THR A 8 -7.10 -7.09 7.39
N LEU A 9 -6.96 -5.91 6.78
CA LEU A 9 -7.52 -4.65 7.28
C LEU A 9 -8.88 -4.35 6.62
N PRO A 10 -9.73 -3.50 7.22
CA PRO A 10 -10.98 -3.06 6.60
C PRO A 10 -10.74 -2.44 5.22
N TRP A 11 -11.57 -2.83 4.25
CA TRP A 11 -11.47 -2.32 2.88
C TRP A 11 -11.82 -0.83 2.79
N ARG A 12 -11.04 -0.11 1.99
CA ARG A 12 -11.33 1.25 1.52
C ARG A 12 -10.64 1.50 0.18
N PRO A 13 -11.24 2.30 -0.72
CA PRO A 13 -10.65 2.60 -2.01
C PRO A 13 -9.32 3.36 -1.89
N ASP A 14 -9.18 4.23 -0.89
CA ASP A 14 -8.03 5.10 -0.65
C ASP A 14 -6.98 4.50 0.31
N ALA A 15 -6.98 3.18 0.52
CA ALA A 15 -6.15 2.51 1.55
C ALA A 15 -4.67 2.88 1.47
N ALA A 16 -4.11 2.89 0.27
CA ALA A 16 -2.69 3.16 0.04
C ALA A 16 -2.30 4.55 0.55
N GLU A 17 -3.01 5.59 0.14
CA GLU A 17 -2.77 6.97 0.55
C GLU A 17 -3.09 7.18 2.03
N HIS A 18 -4.19 6.60 2.52
CA HIS A 18 -4.60 6.69 3.91
C HIS A 18 -3.52 6.20 4.87
N TYR A 19 -2.95 5.01 4.61
CA TYR A 19 -1.91 4.44 5.45
C TYR A 19 -0.53 5.05 5.20
N PHE A 20 -0.24 5.55 3.99
CA PHE A 20 1.03 6.19 3.68
C PHE A 20 1.14 7.62 4.22
N ALA A 21 0.04 8.37 4.30
CA ALA A 21 0.04 9.77 4.76
C ALA A 21 0.87 10.02 6.05
N PRO A 22 0.67 9.28 7.15
CA PRO A 22 1.48 9.46 8.36
C PRO A 22 2.94 9.01 8.24
N LEU A 23 3.27 8.20 7.22
CA LEU A 23 4.60 7.62 7.00
C LEU A 23 5.43 8.42 5.99
N SER A 24 4.80 9.31 5.22
CA SER A 24 5.40 9.99 4.07
C SER A 24 6.71 10.75 4.34
N ALA A 25 6.92 11.21 5.57
CA ALA A 25 8.13 11.91 5.99
C ALA A 25 9.20 11.00 6.63
N LEU A 26 8.89 9.72 6.86
CA LEU A 26 9.84 8.80 7.46
C LEU A 26 10.90 8.38 6.44
N PRO A 27 12.18 8.30 6.83
CA PRO A 27 13.20 7.73 5.98
C PRO A 27 12.79 6.33 5.52
N TRP A 28 12.99 6.03 4.23
CA TRP A 28 12.75 4.72 3.62
C TRP A 28 11.29 4.29 3.49
N ALA A 29 10.32 5.10 3.92
CA ALA A 29 8.93 4.87 3.57
C ALA A 29 8.74 5.01 2.05
N MET A 30 8.18 4.00 1.42
CA MET A 30 7.96 3.98 -0.04
C MET A 30 6.54 3.53 -0.36
N LEU A 31 5.94 4.18 -1.34
CA LEU A 31 4.65 3.85 -1.91
C LEU A 31 4.78 3.64 -3.42
N LEU A 32 4.39 2.45 -3.89
CA LEU A 32 4.14 2.15 -5.30
C LEU A 32 2.63 2.17 -5.51
N HIS A 33 2.13 3.22 -6.17
CA HIS A 33 0.71 3.44 -6.37
C HIS A 33 0.32 3.21 -7.84
N SER A 34 -0.74 2.45 -8.06
CA SER A 34 -1.34 2.15 -9.36
C SER A 34 -2.17 3.32 -9.93
N GLY A 35 -2.33 4.41 -9.18
CA GLY A 35 -2.92 5.66 -9.67
C GLY A 35 -4.41 5.57 -9.99
N PHE A 36 -5.13 4.64 -9.36
CA PHE A 36 -6.55 4.35 -9.65
C PHE A 36 -6.86 4.07 -11.12
N ALA A 37 -5.84 3.69 -11.90
CA ALA A 37 -5.99 3.52 -13.33
C ALA A 37 -6.77 2.24 -13.64
N ASP A 38 -7.79 2.37 -14.50
CA ASP A 38 -8.54 1.23 -15.04
C ASP A 38 -7.70 0.53 -16.13
N HIS A 39 -6.70 -0.22 -15.69
CA HIS A 39 -5.78 -0.94 -16.56
C HIS A 39 -5.41 -2.31 -15.94
N PRO A 40 -5.37 -3.40 -16.72
CA PRO A 40 -5.11 -4.75 -16.21
C PRO A 40 -3.80 -4.91 -15.41
N HIS A 41 -2.83 -4.04 -15.64
CA HIS A 41 -1.52 -4.07 -14.98
C HIS A 41 -1.39 -3.12 -13.76
N ASN A 42 -2.47 -2.43 -13.37
CA ASN A 42 -2.48 -1.45 -12.28
C ASN A 42 -3.35 -1.94 -11.09
N ARG A 43 -3.23 -3.23 -10.77
CA ARG A 43 -4.13 -3.90 -9.82
C ARG A 43 -3.80 -3.65 -8.35
N PHE A 44 -2.55 -3.33 -8.03
CA PHE A 44 -2.06 -3.33 -6.64
C PHE A 44 -1.36 -2.04 -6.29
N ASP A 45 -1.62 -1.59 -5.08
CA ASP A 45 -0.78 -0.62 -4.38
C ASP A 45 0.08 -1.37 -3.37
N ILE A 46 1.34 -0.96 -3.25
CA ILE A 46 2.30 -1.58 -2.32
C ILE A 46 2.93 -0.47 -1.47
N LEU A 47 2.84 -0.60 -0.16
CA LEU A 47 3.45 0.27 0.83
C LEU A 47 4.52 -0.50 1.61
N VAL A 48 5.64 0.16 1.89
CA VAL A 48 6.64 -0.30 2.88
C VAL A 48 7.05 0.87 3.78
N ALA A 49 7.35 0.58 5.04
CA ALA A 49 7.75 1.55 6.05
C ALA A 49 8.61 0.90 7.13
#